data_AF-A0A317MD13-F1
#
_entry.id   AF-A0A317MD13-F1
#
_cell.length_a   1.000
_cell.length_b   1.000
_cell.length_c   1.000
_cell.angle_alpha   90.00
_cell.angle_beta   90.00
_cell.angle_gamma   90.00
#
_symmetry.space_group_name_H-M   'P 1'
#
loop_
_entity.id
_entity.type
_entity.pdbx_description
1 polymer ?
#
loop_
_entity_poly.entity_id
_entity_poly.type
_entity_poly.pdbx_seq_one_letter_code
_entity_poly.pdbx_strand_id
1 'polypeptide(L)'
;MRSIRAAVAAALLAALLAPVPAHAASTTGALMITHVRPNAAGADVKNNKQTNLNGEYFVVKNVTKKTVNLRGHVPDITSNTYGRALPAYNLPAGGVVHVHTGTGKNHRDAKGTHHVYRGYARHVLPNDGTGRSPDLRLKKPGSKDDNKAAGTISSCNWGKAADGRTYGC
;
A
#
# COMPACT_ATOMS: atom_id res chain seq x y z
N MET A 1 -64.05 13.00 25.90
CA MET A 1 -62.93 12.32 26.60
C MET A 1 -62.48 11.19 25.69
N ARG A 2 -61.24 10.94 25.30
CA ARG A 2 -59.89 11.52 25.48
C ARG A 2 -59.14 11.09 24.22
N SER A 3 -58.56 12.02 23.48
CA SER A 3 -57.58 11.72 22.43
C SER A 3 -56.20 11.73 23.07
N ILE A 4 -55.43 10.64 22.95
CA ILE A 4 -53.99 10.66 23.26
C ILE A 4 -53.24 10.10 22.05
N ARG A 5 -52.42 10.98 21.48
CA ARG A 5 -51.47 10.74 20.40
C ARG A 5 -50.34 9.84 20.88
N ALA A 6 -49.88 8.92 20.04
CA ALA A 6 -48.57 8.30 20.20
C ALA A 6 -47.83 8.34 18.85
N ALA A 7 -46.80 9.18 18.78
CA ALA A 7 -45.87 9.31 17.66
C ALA A 7 -44.46 9.19 18.24
N VAL A 8 -43.71 8.14 17.93
CA VAL A 8 -42.26 7.95 18.20
C VAL A 8 -41.80 6.76 17.34
N ALA A 9 -40.67 6.68 16.65
CA ALA A 9 -39.71 7.61 16.07
C ALA A 9 -38.89 6.75 15.08
N ALA A 10 -38.72 7.18 13.83
CA ALA A 10 -37.84 6.50 12.89
C ALA A 10 -36.40 6.99 13.12
N ALA A 11 -35.56 6.17 13.77
CA ALA A 11 -34.14 6.46 13.93
C ALA A 11 -33.42 6.24 12.58
N LEU A 12 -33.14 7.32 11.86
CA LEU A 12 -32.27 7.31 10.70
C LEU A 12 -30.82 7.13 11.16
N LEU A 13 -30.28 5.92 10.99
CA LEU A 13 -28.87 5.62 11.21
C LEU A 13 -28.05 6.18 10.04
N ALA A 14 -27.76 7.48 10.06
CA ALA A 14 -26.79 8.08 9.15
C ALA A 14 -25.39 7.61 9.56
N ALA A 15 -24.88 6.58 8.88
CA ALA A 15 -23.48 6.16 9.01
C ALA A 15 -22.58 7.33 8.59
N LEU A 16 -21.88 7.93 9.55
CA LEU A 16 -20.84 8.91 9.29
C LEU A 16 -19.71 8.22 8.51
N LEU A 17 -19.67 8.43 7.19
CA LEU A 17 -18.47 8.23 6.40
C LEU A 17 -17.47 9.33 6.80
N ALA A 18 -16.67 9.06 7.83
CA ALA A 18 -15.56 9.94 8.17
C ALA A 18 -14.63 10.04 6.94
N PRO A 19 -14.35 11.25 6.43
CA PRO A 19 -13.37 11.42 5.37
C PRO A 19 -12.02 10.96 5.91
N VAL A 20 -11.48 9.89 5.33
CA VAL A 20 -10.07 9.53 5.57
C VAL A 20 -9.21 10.66 4.98
N PRO A 21 -8.16 11.13 5.68
CA PRO A 21 -7.28 12.14 5.13
C PRO A 21 -6.65 11.58 3.85
N ALA A 22 -7.04 12.13 2.70
CA ALA A 22 -6.29 11.96 1.47
C ALA A 22 -5.02 12.80 1.61
N HIS A 23 -3.95 12.20 2.11
CA HIS A 23 -2.62 12.77 1.87
C HIS A 23 -2.42 12.81 0.35
N ALA A 24 -1.85 13.90 -0.15
CA ALA A 24 -1.58 14.04 -1.57
C ALA A 24 -0.28 13.30 -1.91
N ALA A 25 -0.35 12.33 -2.83
CA ALA A 25 0.83 11.61 -3.27
C ALA A 25 1.79 12.61 -3.90
N SER A 26 3.00 12.64 -3.36
CA SER A 26 4.07 13.48 -3.87
C SER A 26 5.31 12.62 -4.11
N THR A 27 6.11 13.08 -5.08
CA THR A 27 7.42 12.49 -5.33
C THR A 27 8.42 13.56 -5.73
N THR A 28 9.67 13.37 -5.29
CA THR A 28 10.83 14.14 -5.76
C THR A 28 11.62 13.38 -6.84
N GLY A 29 11.14 12.21 -7.25
CA GLY A 29 11.79 11.32 -8.21
C GLY A 29 10.87 10.87 -9.34
N ALA A 30 11.28 9.81 -10.03
CA ALA A 30 10.56 9.30 -11.20
C ALA A 30 9.39 8.36 -10.83
N LEU A 31 9.37 7.85 -9.59
CA LEU A 31 8.43 6.84 -9.11
C LEU A 31 7.68 7.36 -7.89
N MET A 32 6.36 7.23 -7.92
CA MET A 32 5.45 7.69 -6.87
C MET A 32 4.63 6.53 -6.32
N ILE A 33 4.58 6.37 -5.00
CA ILE A 33 3.60 5.47 -4.38
C ILE A 33 2.25 6.16 -4.46
N THR A 34 1.24 5.48 -5.01
CA THR A 34 -0.11 6.05 -5.16
C THR A 34 -1.14 5.35 -4.28
N HIS A 35 -0.94 4.06 -4.00
CA HIS A 35 -1.85 3.29 -3.18
C HIS A 35 -1.11 2.21 -2.40
N VAL A 36 -1.77 1.72 -1.35
CA VAL A 36 -1.28 0.61 -0.53
C VAL A 36 -2.45 -0.22 -0.01
N ARG A 37 -2.28 -1.55 0.02
CA ARG A 37 -3.17 -2.50 0.68
C ARG A 37 -2.34 -3.33 1.65
N PRO A 38 -2.24 -2.91 2.92
CA PRO A 38 -1.41 -3.57 3.93
C PRO A 38 -2.09 -4.84 4.49
N ASN A 39 -3.37 -4.78 4.84
CA ASN A 39 -4.08 -5.95 5.35
C ASN A 39 -4.78 -6.70 4.22
N ALA A 40 -4.18 -7.80 3.75
CA ALA A 40 -4.77 -8.65 2.73
C ALA A 40 -6.06 -9.32 3.25
N ALA A 41 -7.17 -9.21 2.51
CA ALA A 41 -8.42 -9.88 2.87
C ALA A 41 -8.23 -11.39 3.00
N GLY A 42 -8.64 -11.99 4.13
CA GLY A 42 -8.44 -13.43 4.37
C GLY A 42 -6.97 -13.83 4.50
N ALA A 43 -6.13 -12.93 5.01
CA ALA A 43 -4.80 -13.29 5.49
C ALA A 43 -4.93 -14.25 6.69
N ASP A 44 -4.54 -15.51 6.47
CA ASP A 44 -4.61 -16.57 7.48
C ASP A 44 -3.25 -17.25 7.66
N VAL A 45 -3.14 -18.06 8.71
CA VAL A 45 -2.04 -19.01 8.89
C VAL A 45 -2.57 -20.41 8.66
N LYS A 46 -2.07 -21.10 7.62
CA LYS A 46 -2.38 -22.50 7.35
C LYS A 46 -1.10 -23.33 7.45
N ASN A 47 -1.10 -24.36 8.29
CA ASN A 47 0.05 -25.25 8.51
C ASN A 47 1.34 -24.44 8.80
N ASN A 48 1.25 -23.45 9.69
CA ASN A 48 2.35 -22.54 10.05
C ASN A 48 2.89 -21.66 8.90
N LYS A 49 2.14 -21.52 7.79
CA LYS A 49 2.48 -20.64 6.67
C LYS A 49 1.43 -19.54 6.51
N GLN A 50 1.87 -18.31 6.33
CA GLN A 50 0.97 -17.20 6.01
C GLN A 50 0.44 -17.34 4.58
N THR A 51 -0.87 -17.15 4.41
CA THR A 51 -1.56 -17.21 3.14
C THR A 51 -1.86 -15.80 2.61
N ASN A 52 -2.24 -15.72 1.33
CA ASN A 52 -2.61 -14.49 0.65
C ASN A 52 -1.59 -13.34 0.70
N LEU A 53 -0.29 -13.66 0.71
CA LEU A 53 0.80 -12.67 0.73
C LEU A 53 0.78 -11.69 -0.45
N ASN A 54 0.27 -12.11 -1.61
CA ASN A 54 0.13 -11.22 -2.77
C ASN A 54 -1.13 -10.34 -2.68
N GLY A 55 -2.00 -10.63 -1.72
CA GLY A 55 -3.07 -9.74 -1.31
C GLY A 55 -2.53 -8.47 -0.66
N GLU A 56 -1.35 -8.53 -0.04
CA GLU A 56 -0.63 -7.36 0.46
C GLU A 56 0.23 -6.75 -0.66
N TYR A 57 0.01 -5.47 -0.97
CA TYR A 57 0.75 -4.78 -2.02
C TYR A 57 0.81 -3.26 -1.80
N PHE A 58 1.70 -2.61 -2.55
CA PHE A 58 1.61 -1.18 -2.82
C PHE A 58 1.71 -0.91 -4.31
N VAL A 59 1.20 0.24 -4.75
CA VAL A 59 1.12 0.63 -6.14
C VAL A 59 2.11 1.76 -6.40
N VAL A 60 2.94 1.57 -7.43
CA VAL A 60 3.91 2.59 -7.87
C VAL A 60 3.55 3.05 -9.27
N LYS A 61 3.55 4.36 -9.48
CA LYS A 61 3.40 4.99 -10.79
C LYS A 61 4.73 5.57 -11.25
N ASN A 62 5.09 5.32 -12.51
CA ASN A 62 6.10 6.11 -13.20
C ASN A 62 5.46 7.44 -13.63
N VAL A 63 5.87 8.54 -13.01
CA VAL A 63 5.32 9.88 -13.29
C VAL A 63 6.03 10.59 -14.44
N THR A 64 7.00 9.93 -15.08
CA THR A 64 7.82 10.51 -16.15
C THR A 64 7.33 10.09 -17.54
N LYS A 65 7.89 10.75 -18.57
CA LYS A 65 7.66 10.46 -19.99
C LYS A 65 8.59 9.38 -20.58
N LYS A 66 9.40 8.72 -19.75
CA LYS A 66 10.36 7.69 -20.19
C LYS A 66 10.21 6.42 -19.36
N THR A 67 10.69 5.30 -19.89
CA THR A 67 10.77 4.04 -19.13
C THR A 67 11.70 4.17 -17.93
N VAL A 68 11.28 3.66 -16.79
CA VAL A 68 12.06 3.65 -15.54
C VAL A 68 12.23 2.21 -15.08
N ASN A 69 13.46 1.85 -14.72
CA ASN A 69 13.71 0.55 -14.12
C ASN A 69 13.53 0.61 -12.59
N LEU A 70 12.77 -0.32 -12.02
CA LEU A 70 12.54 -0.39 -10.58
C LEU A 70 13.77 -0.84 -9.77
N ARG A 71 14.78 -1.44 -10.42
CA ARG A 71 15.92 -2.09 -9.78
C ARG A 71 16.54 -1.22 -8.70
N GLY A 72 16.73 -1.79 -7.53
CA GLY A 72 17.49 -1.19 -6.44
C GLY A 72 16.73 -0.14 -5.63
N HIS A 73 15.55 0.33 -6.08
CA HIS A 73 14.69 1.16 -5.23
C HIS A 73 14.29 0.38 -3.98
N VAL A 74 14.25 1.05 -2.83
CA VAL A 74 14.04 0.39 -1.54
C VAL A 74 12.67 0.79 -0.99
N PRO A 75 11.73 -0.16 -0.85
CA PRO A 75 10.54 0.02 -0.04
C PRO A 75 10.96 -0.07 1.44
N ASP A 76 10.99 1.08 2.10
CA ASP A 76 11.39 1.24 3.51
C ASP A 76 10.13 1.38 4.36
N ILE A 77 9.86 0.36 5.16
CA ILE A 77 8.68 0.27 6.02
C ILE A 77 9.07 0.81 7.37
N THR A 78 8.45 1.89 7.84
CA THR A 78 9.05 2.67 8.93
C THR A 78 9.01 1.98 10.30
N SER A 79 8.27 0.87 10.40
CA SER A 79 8.16 0.03 11.59
C SER A 79 9.21 -1.08 11.68
N ASN A 80 9.89 -1.42 10.57
CA ASN A 80 10.76 -2.58 10.50
C ASN A 80 11.70 -2.53 9.29
N THR A 81 12.80 -3.27 9.34
CA THR A 81 13.68 -3.40 8.19
C THR A 81 13.46 -4.75 7.51
N TYR A 82 12.76 -4.74 6.37
CA TYR A 82 12.54 -5.94 5.57
C TYR A 82 13.43 -6.04 4.33
N GLY A 83 14.21 -5.02 4.01
CA GLY A 83 15.56 -5.10 3.45
C GLY A 83 15.68 -5.47 1.99
N ARG A 84 14.60 -5.86 1.31
CA ARG A 84 14.67 -6.28 -0.09
C ARG A 84 14.29 -5.14 -1.03
N ALA A 85 15.32 -4.61 -1.68
CA ALA A 85 15.18 -3.70 -2.81
C ALA A 85 14.35 -4.35 -3.94
N LEU A 86 13.70 -3.51 -4.73
CA LEU A 86 12.90 -3.98 -5.86
C LEU A 86 13.77 -4.66 -6.92
N PRO A 87 13.26 -5.74 -7.55
CA PRO A 87 13.95 -6.41 -8.64
C PRO A 87 14.00 -5.52 -9.89
N ALA A 88 14.79 -5.95 -10.87
CA ALA A 88 14.77 -5.30 -12.18
C ALA A 88 13.42 -5.51 -12.86
N TYR A 89 12.79 -4.40 -13.25
CA TYR A 89 11.55 -4.38 -14.01
C TYR A 89 11.43 -3.03 -14.72
N ASN A 90 11.20 -3.04 -16.02
CA ASN A 90 11.06 -1.81 -16.81
C ASN A 90 9.59 -1.38 -16.82
N LEU A 91 9.30 -0.28 -16.13
CA LEU A 91 7.97 0.33 -16.09
C LEU A 91 7.90 1.43 -17.16
N PRO A 92 7.04 1.32 -18.18
CA PRO A 92 6.93 2.33 -19.23
C PRO A 92 6.51 3.70 -18.67
N ALA A 93 6.63 4.73 -19.50
CA ALA A 93 6.13 6.08 -19.21
C ALA A 93 4.66 6.03 -18.77
N GLY A 94 4.32 6.70 -17.65
CA GLY A 94 2.97 6.69 -17.10
C GLY A 94 2.50 5.35 -16.51
N GLY A 95 3.30 4.29 -16.62
CA GLY A 95 2.93 2.93 -16.21
C GLY A 95 2.69 2.82 -14.71
N VAL A 96 1.82 1.88 -14.33
CA VAL A 96 1.45 1.58 -12.94
C VAL A 96 1.75 0.12 -12.65
N VAL A 97 2.44 -0.14 -11.55
CA VAL A 97 2.83 -1.48 -11.10
C VAL A 97 2.31 -1.78 -9.71
N HIS A 98 1.73 -2.96 -9.55
CA HIS A 98 1.43 -3.55 -8.24
C HIS A 98 2.67 -4.30 -7.76
N VAL A 99 3.20 -3.86 -6.63
CA VAL A 99 4.33 -4.50 -5.96
C VAL A 99 3.78 -5.36 -4.83
N HIS A 100 3.71 -6.66 -5.07
CA HIS A 100 3.20 -7.66 -4.15
C HIS A 100 4.27 -8.09 -3.14
N THR A 101 3.86 -8.36 -1.91
CA THR A 101 4.77 -8.84 -0.86
C THR A 101 5.28 -10.26 -1.13
N GLY A 102 4.38 -11.17 -1.52
CA GLY A 102 4.72 -12.59 -1.69
C GLY A 102 5.58 -12.90 -2.92
N THR A 103 5.66 -14.19 -3.25
CA THR A 103 6.40 -14.74 -4.39
C THR A 103 5.55 -14.74 -5.68
N GLY A 104 6.21 -14.61 -6.83
CA GLY A 104 5.60 -14.72 -8.14
C GLY A 104 6.58 -14.33 -9.26
N LYS A 105 6.15 -14.50 -10.51
CA LYS A 105 6.91 -14.06 -11.69
C LYS A 105 6.52 -12.64 -12.05
N ASN A 106 7.49 -11.73 -12.13
CA ASN A 106 7.23 -10.36 -12.60
C ASN A 106 6.70 -10.40 -14.04
N HIS A 107 5.59 -9.73 -14.30
CA HIS A 107 4.94 -9.77 -15.61
C HIS A 107 4.07 -8.54 -15.84
N ARG A 108 3.55 -8.43 -17.06
CA ARG A 108 2.41 -7.58 -17.41
C ARG A 108 1.27 -8.52 -17.76
N ASP A 109 0.12 -8.34 -17.12
CA ASP A 109 -1.05 -9.19 -17.37
C ASP A 109 -1.72 -8.82 -18.70
N ALA A 110 -2.74 -9.60 -19.10
CA ALA A 110 -3.49 -9.36 -20.32
C ALA A 110 -4.29 -8.03 -20.31
N LYS A 111 -4.57 -7.47 -19.13
CA LYS A 111 -5.24 -6.17 -18.96
C LYS A 111 -4.26 -5.00 -19.02
N GLY A 112 -2.97 -5.29 -19.13
CA GLY A 112 -1.90 -4.30 -19.16
C GLY A 112 -1.42 -3.85 -17.78
N THR A 113 -1.87 -4.50 -16.71
CA THR A 113 -1.43 -4.26 -15.34
C THR A 113 -0.03 -4.85 -15.15
N HIS A 114 0.87 -4.06 -14.57
CA HIS A 114 2.21 -4.56 -14.25
C HIS A 114 2.22 -5.15 -12.83
N HIS A 115 2.88 -6.30 -12.67
CA HIS A 115 3.01 -7.01 -11.42
C HIS A 115 4.47 -7.31 -11.11
N VAL A 116 4.90 -6.96 -9.91
CA VAL A 116 6.23 -7.24 -9.37
C VAL A 116 6.09 -7.89 -8.01
N TYR A 117 6.91 -8.90 -7.74
CA TYR A 117 6.85 -9.70 -6.52
C TYR A 117 8.14 -9.56 -5.72
N ARG A 118 8.01 -9.29 -4.42
CA ARG A 118 9.17 -9.10 -3.53
C ARG A 118 9.69 -10.41 -2.95
N GLY A 119 8.86 -11.46 -2.92
CA GLY A 119 9.27 -12.81 -2.57
C GLY A 119 9.42 -13.06 -1.06
N TYR A 120 8.62 -12.40 -0.23
CA TYR A 120 8.52 -12.74 1.18
C TYR A 120 7.62 -13.95 1.40
N ALA A 121 7.85 -14.65 2.52
CA ALA A 121 6.99 -15.72 3.01
C ALA A 121 6.07 -15.27 4.17
N ARG A 122 6.02 -13.96 4.43
CA ARG A 122 5.18 -13.32 5.45
C ARG A 122 4.72 -11.94 4.97
N HIS A 123 3.61 -11.47 5.50
CA HIS A 123 3.13 -10.08 5.42
C HIS A 123 4.14 -9.17 6.09
N VAL A 124 4.35 -8.00 5.52
CA VAL A 124 5.40 -7.07 5.91
C VAL A 124 4.91 -5.64 6.13
N LEU A 125 3.77 -5.27 5.53
CA LEU A 125 3.22 -3.94 5.70
C LEU A 125 2.51 -3.85 7.07
N PRO A 126 2.67 -2.74 7.79
CA PRO A 126 2.05 -2.59 9.10
C PRO A 126 0.53 -2.49 8.98
N ASN A 127 -0.15 -3.25 9.85
CA ASN A 127 -1.60 -3.17 10.02
C ASN A 127 -2.00 -2.29 11.23
N ASP A 128 -1.04 -2.03 12.12
CA ASP A 128 -1.22 -1.30 13.37
C ASP A 128 -1.07 0.21 13.14
N GLY A 129 -2.08 0.99 13.55
CA GLY A 129 -2.09 2.45 13.42
C GLY A 129 -1.24 3.18 14.45
N THR A 130 -0.18 2.57 15.00
CA THR A 130 0.74 3.30 15.89
C THR A 130 1.37 4.45 15.12
N GLY A 131 1.41 5.66 15.70
CA GLY A 131 1.67 6.95 15.04
C GLY A 131 2.99 7.09 14.28
N ARG A 132 3.13 6.35 13.18
CA ARG A 132 4.22 6.47 12.22
C ARG A 132 3.77 7.45 11.14
N SER A 133 4.73 8.25 10.69
CA SER A 133 4.49 9.18 9.60
C SER A 133 5.80 9.36 8.82
N PRO A 134 5.90 8.84 7.59
CA PRO A 134 4.98 7.92 6.91
C PRO A 134 5.06 6.46 7.42
N ASP A 135 4.14 5.60 6.99
CA ASP A 135 4.17 4.14 7.19
C ASP A 135 5.10 3.43 6.19
N LEU A 136 5.14 3.90 4.94
CA LEU A 136 5.98 3.39 3.85
C LEU A 136 6.70 4.52 3.14
N ARG A 137 7.95 4.27 2.75
CA ARG A 137 8.74 5.12 1.84
C ARG A 137 9.20 4.30 0.65
N LEU A 138 9.28 4.94 -0.51
CA LEU A 138 10.08 4.47 -1.62
C LEU A 138 11.35 5.31 -1.64
N LYS A 139 12.51 4.67 -1.56
CA LYS A 139 13.82 5.32 -1.61
C LYS A 139 14.51 5.04 -2.95
N LYS A 140 15.40 5.96 -3.35
CA LYS A 140 16.24 5.83 -4.54
C LYS A 140 17.20 4.63 -4.46
N PRO A 141 17.69 4.10 -5.58
CA PRO A 141 18.67 3.02 -5.59
C PRO A 141 19.91 3.33 -4.75
N GLY A 142 20.41 2.31 -4.04
CA GLY A 142 21.57 2.42 -3.14
C GLY A 142 21.27 3.02 -1.76
N SER A 143 20.02 3.40 -1.48
CA SER A 143 19.62 3.82 -0.13
C SER A 143 19.58 2.63 0.83
N LYS A 144 19.71 2.89 2.12
CA LYS A 144 19.55 1.89 3.18
C LYS A 144 18.08 1.71 3.56
N ASP A 145 17.72 0.48 3.89
CA ASP A 145 16.49 0.15 4.61
C ASP A 145 16.79 0.25 6.11
N ASP A 146 16.62 1.45 6.65
CA ASP A 146 17.09 1.85 7.98
C ASP A 146 16.05 2.69 8.73
N ASN A 147 14.82 2.74 8.21
CA ASN A 147 13.67 3.49 8.71
C ASN A 147 13.92 5.02 8.79
N LYS A 148 15.02 5.54 8.23
CA LYS A 148 15.31 6.96 8.14
C LYS A 148 14.82 7.55 6.82
N ALA A 149 14.52 8.86 6.82
CA ALA A 149 14.00 9.54 5.64
C ALA A 149 15.03 9.73 4.51
N ALA A 150 16.34 9.55 4.77
CA ALA A 150 17.38 9.78 3.78
C ALA A 150 17.15 8.94 2.51
N GLY A 151 17.22 9.59 1.34
CA GLY A 151 17.02 8.94 0.05
C GLY A 151 15.56 8.70 -0.35
N THR A 152 14.59 9.10 0.47
CA THR A 152 13.16 9.00 0.14
C THR A 152 12.82 9.82 -1.08
N ILE A 153 12.10 9.21 -2.02
CA ILE A 153 11.54 9.86 -3.21
C ILE A 153 10.02 9.90 -3.19
N SER A 154 9.35 9.07 -2.40
CA SER A 154 7.90 9.08 -2.24
C SER A 154 7.53 8.39 -0.92
N SER A 155 6.37 8.72 -0.37
CA SER A 155 5.92 8.18 0.92
C SER A 155 4.41 7.97 0.92
N CYS A 156 3.94 7.06 1.77
CA CYS A 156 2.52 6.80 1.96
C CYS A 156 2.21 6.56 3.44
N ASN A 157 1.06 7.04 3.89
CA ASN A 157 0.56 6.86 5.24
C ASN A 157 -0.89 6.40 5.20
N TRP A 158 -1.24 5.38 5.97
CA TRP A 158 -2.59 4.82 6.03
C TRP A 158 -3.09 4.61 7.46
N GLY A 159 -2.21 4.65 8.46
CA GLY A 159 -2.59 4.45 9.85
C GLY A 159 -3.11 3.03 10.10
N LYS A 160 -4.24 2.90 10.82
CA LYS A 160 -4.79 1.58 11.14
C LYS A 160 -5.40 0.93 9.90
N ALA A 161 -4.86 -0.23 9.51
CA ALA A 161 -5.34 -0.99 8.37
C ALA A 161 -6.66 -1.71 8.67
N ALA A 162 -7.64 -1.55 7.80
CA ALA A 162 -8.86 -2.34 7.74
C ALA A 162 -8.66 -3.52 6.79
N ASP A 163 -9.35 -4.62 7.07
CA ASP A 163 -9.28 -5.83 6.25
C ASP A 163 -9.63 -5.57 4.78
N GLY A 164 -8.77 -6.02 3.86
CA GLY A 164 -8.95 -5.90 2.43
C GLY A 164 -8.91 -4.48 1.85
N ARG A 165 -8.72 -3.44 2.68
CA ARG A 165 -8.86 -2.05 2.24
C ARG A 165 -7.60 -1.55 1.53
N THR A 166 -7.81 -0.93 0.37
CA THR A 166 -6.77 -0.15 -0.32
C THR A 166 -6.89 1.33 0.09
N TYR A 167 -5.76 1.93 0.42
CA TYR A 167 -5.62 3.32 0.83
C TYR A 167 -4.96 4.12 -0.27
N GLY A 168 -5.47 5.33 -0.50
CA GLY A 168 -4.80 6.32 -1.33
C GLY A 168 -3.62 6.94 -0.58
N CYS A 169 -2.55 7.16 -1.32
CA CYS A 169 -1.44 7.98 -0.96
C CYS A 169 -1.53 9.26 -1.77
#